data_AF-A0A5N5K7U7-F1
#
_entry.id   AF-A0A5N5K7U7-F1
#
_cell.length_a   1.000
_cell.length_b   1.000
_cell.length_c   1.000
_cell.angle_alpha   90.00
_cell.angle_beta   90.00
_cell.angle_gamma   90.00
#
_symmetry.space_group_name_H-M   'P 1'
#
loop_
_entity.id
_entity.type
_entity.pdbx_description
1 polymer ?
#
loop_
_entity_poly.entity_id
_entity_poly.type
_entity_poly.pdbx_seq_one_letter_code
_entity_poly.pdbx_strand_id
1 'polypeptide(L)'
;MNTGGTVEVCVCVSSPRDSCQVLKNTSNSAQQQAFLLENVACNNVSCRDVGRMFRVHWDQSDLNAIPKAVVATFFDIYEDGILDMIVLSRTEGKKELTIHALKNNFEADAYFVKVIVLSGLCSNDCPDKVKPFGVNQPGPYVMYTSVDSNGYLKNASAGQLSQSAHLSLQLPYTVLGLGRSANFLDHLFVGIPRPPGVKEMRKQEWTAIIPNSQLIVIPYPNSDPRSWSAKLYLTPSNIVLLTAVALIGVCVFILIIIGVLHWQEKKADDREKRQEAYRFHFDAM
;
A
#
# COMPACT_ATOMS: atom_id res chain seq x y z
N MET A 1 8.36 -41.00 -11.71
CA MET A 1 7.13 -41.33 -10.97
C MET A 1 6.21 -40.11 -11.07
N ASN A 2 5.17 -40.24 -11.88
CA ASN A 2 4.24 -39.17 -12.26
C ASN A 2 3.05 -39.25 -11.29
N THR A 3 2.99 -38.38 -10.29
CA THR A 3 1.79 -38.24 -9.44
C THR A 3 1.01 -37.04 -9.94
N GLY A 4 0.19 -37.27 -10.96
CA GLY A 4 -0.86 -36.33 -11.37
C GLY A 4 -1.97 -36.34 -10.31
N GLY A 5 -1.79 -35.54 -9.25
CA GLY A 5 -2.86 -35.22 -8.32
C GLY A 5 -3.67 -34.05 -8.88
N THR A 6 -4.95 -34.27 -9.14
CA THR A 6 -5.89 -33.20 -9.49
C THR A 6 -6.12 -32.34 -8.25
N VAL A 7 -5.61 -31.11 -8.26
CA VAL A 7 -5.78 -30.14 -7.18
C VAL A 7 -7.08 -29.37 -7.45
N GLU A 8 -8.03 -29.39 -6.51
CA GLU A 8 -9.11 -28.40 -6.50
C GLU A 8 -8.53 -27.06 -6.05
N VAL A 9 -8.43 -26.12 -6.99
CA VAL A 9 -7.79 -24.81 -6.82
C VAL A 9 -8.89 -23.76 -6.60
N CYS A 10 -9.07 -23.31 -5.36
CA CYS A 10 -9.81 -22.06 -5.09
C CYS A 10 -8.80 -20.91 -5.03
N VAL A 11 -8.71 -20.12 -6.11
CA VAL A 11 -7.75 -19.02 -6.20
C VAL A 11 -8.30 -17.77 -5.52
N CYS A 12 -7.66 -17.34 -4.43
CA CYS A 12 -7.77 -15.98 -3.91
C CYS A 12 -6.51 -15.21 -4.38
N VAL A 13 -6.66 -14.31 -5.36
CA VAL A 13 -5.59 -13.40 -5.79
C VAL A 13 -5.87 -12.03 -5.17
N SER A 14 -4.96 -11.55 -4.32
CA SER A 14 -5.00 -10.17 -3.79
C SER A 14 -3.79 -9.34 -4.23
N SER A 15 -2.70 -10.01 -4.65
CA SER A 15 -1.47 -9.39 -5.13
C SER A 15 -1.18 -9.87 -6.56
N PRO A 16 -0.63 -9.04 -7.46
CA PRO A 16 -0.30 -9.44 -8.83
C PRO A 16 0.72 -10.59 -8.93
N ARG A 17 1.51 -10.81 -7.86
CA ARG A 17 2.53 -11.87 -7.80
C ARG A 17 2.08 -13.09 -7.01
N ASP A 18 1.38 -12.93 -5.90
CA ASP A 18 1.18 -14.02 -4.96
C ASP A 18 -0.30 -14.31 -4.69
N SER A 19 -0.61 -15.60 -4.56
CA SER A 19 -1.92 -16.14 -4.22
C SER A 19 -1.81 -17.05 -3.00
N CYS A 20 -2.78 -17.00 -2.11
CA CYS A 20 -2.87 -17.92 -0.98
C CYS A 20 -3.97 -18.95 -1.28
N GLN A 21 -3.66 -20.23 -1.19
CA GLN A 21 -4.61 -21.29 -1.49
C GLN A 21 -4.50 -22.46 -0.54
N VAL A 22 -5.61 -23.17 -0.38
CA VAL A 22 -5.68 -24.38 0.42
C VAL A 22 -5.52 -25.58 -0.51
N LEU A 23 -4.49 -26.39 -0.26
CA LEU A 23 -4.25 -27.63 -0.98
C LEU A 23 -4.67 -28.82 -0.12
N LYS A 24 -5.31 -29.80 -0.75
CA LYS A 24 -5.75 -31.05 -0.11
C LYS A 24 -4.99 -32.23 -0.72
N ASN A 25 -4.43 -33.08 0.12
CA ASN A 25 -3.83 -34.32 -0.33
C ASN A 25 -4.93 -35.31 -0.76
N THR A 26 -4.86 -35.79 -2.00
CA THR A 26 -5.83 -36.74 -2.57
C THR A 26 -5.78 -38.10 -1.89
N SER A 27 -4.59 -38.54 -1.44
CA SER A 27 -4.39 -39.83 -0.78
C SER A 27 -4.77 -39.80 0.70
N ASN A 28 -4.68 -38.63 1.33
CA ASN A 28 -5.05 -38.44 2.72
C ASN A 28 -5.91 -37.17 2.86
N SER A 29 -7.24 -37.35 2.83
CA SER A 29 -8.18 -36.23 2.94
C SER A 29 -8.10 -35.45 4.25
N ALA A 30 -7.43 -35.98 5.29
CA ALA A 30 -7.20 -35.26 6.54
C ALA A 30 -6.04 -34.24 6.45
N GLN A 31 -5.20 -34.33 5.42
CA GLN A 31 -4.08 -33.43 5.18
C GLN A 31 -4.51 -32.33 4.21
N GLN A 32 -5.04 -31.26 4.79
CA GLN A 32 -5.48 -30.05 4.08
C GLN A 32 -4.82 -28.84 4.76
N GLN A 33 -4.08 -28.04 3.99
CA GLN A 33 -3.23 -26.96 4.51
C GLN A 33 -3.23 -25.77 3.54
N ALA A 34 -2.98 -24.58 4.08
CA ALA A 34 -2.81 -23.37 3.29
C ALA A 34 -1.36 -23.24 2.81
N PHE A 35 -1.18 -22.78 1.58
CA PHE A 35 0.12 -22.57 0.94
C PHE A 35 0.14 -21.23 0.22
N LEU A 36 1.33 -20.66 0.12
CA LEU A 36 1.61 -19.49 -0.71
C LEU A 36 2.02 -19.94 -2.12
N LEU A 37 1.46 -19.30 -3.13
CA LEU A 37 1.71 -19.57 -4.54
C LEU A 37 2.22 -18.31 -5.20
N GLU A 38 3.41 -18.38 -5.80
CA GLU A 38 4.04 -17.26 -6.48
C GLU A 38 3.92 -17.44 -8.00
N ASN A 39 3.47 -16.40 -8.69
CA ASN A 39 3.37 -16.34 -10.13
C ASN A 39 4.76 -16.13 -10.76
N VAL A 40 5.31 -17.19 -11.35
CA VAL A 40 6.63 -17.20 -11.97
C VAL A 40 6.53 -17.46 -13.47
N ALA A 41 7.62 -17.16 -14.20
CA ALA A 41 7.71 -17.52 -15.61
C ALA A 41 7.59 -19.05 -15.77
N CYS A 42 6.83 -19.49 -16.78
CA CYS A 42 6.68 -20.91 -17.06
C CYS A 42 8.02 -21.55 -17.42
N ASN A 43 8.34 -22.66 -16.78
CA ASN A 43 9.55 -23.45 -17.05
C ASN A 43 9.24 -24.87 -17.58
N ASN A 44 7.96 -25.20 -17.77
CA ASN A 44 7.50 -26.54 -18.14
C ASN A 44 6.71 -26.49 -19.46
N VAL A 45 6.73 -27.58 -20.23
CA VAL A 45 6.01 -27.69 -21.51
C VAL A 45 4.49 -27.51 -21.31
N SER A 46 3.96 -27.92 -20.17
CA SER A 46 2.52 -27.86 -19.87
C SER A 46 1.95 -26.44 -19.76
N CYS A 47 2.76 -25.44 -19.40
CA CYS A 47 2.33 -24.06 -19.20
C CYS A 47 2.76 -23.13 -20.35
N ARG A 48 3.28 -23.67 -21.45
CA ARG A 48 3.92 -22.90 -22.53
C ARG A 48 2.94 -21.93 -23.21
N ASP A 49 1.69 -22.34 -23.40
CA ASP A 49 0.66 -21.52 -24.05
C ASP A 49 0.24 -20.31 -23.19
N VAL A 50 0.29 -20.45 -21.86
CA VAL A 50 -0.06 -19.39 -20.90
C VAL A 50 1.18 -18.54 -20.54
N GLY A 51 2.38 -19.11 -20.64
CA GLY A 51 3.66 -18.45 -20.35
C GLY A 51 3.96 -18.23 -18.86
N ARG A 52 3.05 -18.59 -17.97
CA ARG A 52 3.15 -18.42 -16.50
C ARG A 52 2.78 -19.70 -15.76
N MET A 53 3.31 -19.86 -14.56
CA MET A 53 2.93 -20.94 -13.64
C MET A 53 2.98 -20.46 -12.19
N PHE A 54 2.35 -21.21 -11.29
CA PHE A 54 2.48 -20.98 -9.86
C PHE A 54 3.54 -21.89 -9.26
N ARG A 55 4.51 -21.29 -8.57
CA ARG A 55 5.45 -21.99 -7.70
C ARG A 55 4.86 -22.05 -6.30
N VAL A 56 4.67 -23.27 -5.77
CA VAL A 56 4.17 -23.48 -4.42
C VAL A 56 5.33 -23.37 -3.43
N HIS A 57 5.16 -22.54 -2.39
CA HIS A 57 6.09 -22.43 -1.27
C HIS A 57 5.68 -23.43 -0.18
N TRP A 58 6.35 -24.58 -0.15
CA TRP A 58 6.03 -25.69 0.76
C TRP A 58 6.57 -25.49 2.18
N ASP A 59 7.56 -24.61 2.34
CA ASP A 59 8.39 -24.41 3.53
C ASP A 59 7.92 -23.24 4.40
N GLN A 60 6.61 -23.00 4.50
CA GLN A 60 6.04 -21.95 5.33
C GLN A 60 5.62 -22.49 6.70
N SER A 61 6.49 -22.35 7.71
CA SER A 61 6.27 -22.89 9.07
C SER A 61 4.93 -22.49 9.67
N ASP A 62 4.56 -21.22 9.54
CA ASP A 62 3.39 -20.65 10.20
C ASP A 62 2.08 -21.12 9.57
N LEU A 63 2.05 -21.25 8.24
CA LEU A 63 0.90 -21.81 7.52
C LEU A 63 0.80 -23.34 7.73
N ASN A 64 1.95 -24.03 7.73
CA ASN A 64 1.99 -25.48 7.95
C ASN A 64 1.55 -25.88 9.37
N ALA A 65 1.70 -24.98 10.35
CA ALA A 65 1.22 -25.17 11.72
C ALA A 65 -0.32 -25.14 11.85
N ILE A 66 -1.05 -24.76 10.79
CA ILE A 66 -2.51 -24.71 10.77
C ILE A 66 -3.06 -25.92 9.99
N PRO A 67 -3.34 -27.06 10.66
CA PRO A 67 -3.93 -28.21 10.00
C PRO A 67 -5.40 -27.97 9.67
N LYS A 68 -5.90 -28.66 8.65
CA LYS A 68 -7.32 -28.63 8.24
C LYS A 68 -7.80 -27.21 7.91
N ALA A 69 -6.95 -26.45 7.23
CA ALA A 69 -7.33 -25.17 6.65
C ALA A 69 -8.48 -25.39 5.66
N VAL A 70 -9.47 -24.49 5.67
CA VAL A 70 -10.64 -24.53 4.79
C VAL A 70 -10.62 -23.34 3.85
N VAL A 71 -10.28 -22.16 4.37
CA VAL A 71 -10.18 -20.92 3.61
C VAL A 71 -8.89 -20.22 4.02
N ALA A 72 -8.17 -19.66 3.05
CA ALA A 72 -7.04 -18.79 3.31
C ALA A 72 -7.17 -17.57 2.39
N THR A 73 -6.95 -16.39 2.95
CA THR A 73 -7.08 -15.13 2.22
C THR A 73 -6.10 -14.11 2.76
N PHE A 74 -5.66 -13.22 1.89
CA PHE A 74 -4.91 -12.06 2.29
C PHE A 74 -5.84 -10.97 2.81
N PHE A 75 -5.38 -10.24 3.81
CA PHE A 75 -6.09 -9.09 4.37
C PHE A 75 -5.09 -8.12 5.00
N ASP A 76 -5.34 -6.83 4.91
CA ASP A 76 -4.50 -5.78 5.51
C ASP A 76 -5.06 -5.47 6.91
N ILE A 77 -4.61 -6.18 7.94
CA ILE A 77 -5.22 -6.10 9.28
C ILE A 77 -4.88 -4.77 9.95
N TYR A 78 -3.67 -4.25 9.69
CA TYR A 78 -3.14 -3.04 10.31
C TYR A 78 -3.34 -1.78 9.46
N GLU A 79 -3.94 -1.90 8.28
CA GLU A 79 -4.13 -0.80 7.31
C GLU A 79 -2.81 -0.10 6.94
N ASP A 80 -1.71 -0.87 6.94
CA ASP A 80 -0.35 -0.39 6.69
C ASP A 80 0.15 -0.68 5.26
N GLY A 81 -0.69 -1.32 4.44
CA GLY A 81 -0.39 -1.69 3.05
C GLY A 81 0.42 -2.98 2.90
N ILE A 82 0.78 -3.64 4.01
CA ILE A 82 1.37 -4.97 4.01
C ILE A 82 0.24 -5.99 4.21
N LEU A 83 0.06 -6.87 3.23
CA LEU A 83 -1.00 -7.87 3.31
C LEU A 83 -0.59 -8.99 4.28
N ASP A 84 -1.35 -9.11 5.37
CA ASP A 84 -1.36 -10.24 6.29
C ASP A 84 -2.22 -11.39 5.73
N MET A 85 -2.30 -12.50 6.47
CA MET A 85 -3.10 -13.66 6.09
C MET A 85 -4.13 -14.00 7.16
N ILE A 86 -5.35 -14.29 6.73
CA ILE A 86 -6.41 -14.87 7.56
C ILE A 86 -6.66 -16.29 7.07
N VAL A 87 -6.58 -17.26 7.98
CA VAL A 87 -6.81 -18.67 7.68
C VAL A 87 -7.92 -19.20 8.58
N LEU A 88 -8.93 -19.82 7.98
CA LEU A 88 -10.00 -20.52 8.68
C LEU A 88 -9.65 -22.00 8.74
N SER A 89 -9.58 -22.59 9.93
CA SER A 89 -9.33 -24.02 10.11
C SER A 89 -10.50 -24.72 10.80
N ARG A 90 -10.65 -26.01 10.55
CA ARG A 90 -11.63 -26.85 11.26
C ARG A 90 -10.93 -27.66 12.35
N THR A 91 -11.34 -27.43 13.60
CA THR A 91 -10.90 -28.26 14.72
C THR A 91 -11.67 -29.58 14.73
N GLU A 92 -10.99 -30.69 15.02
CA GLU A 92 -11.64 -32.00 15.15
C GLU A 92 -12.72 -31.98 16.23
N GLY A 93 -13.89 -32.56 15.93
CA GLY A 93 -15.01 -32.66 16.87
C GLY A 93 -15.83 -31.37 17.05
N LYS A 94 -15.43 -30.24 16.46
CA LYS A 94 -16.21 -28.99 16.49
C LYS A 94 -16.76 -28.65 15.09
N LYS A 95 -18.00 -28.17 15.03
CA LYS A 95 -18.60 -27.63 13.79
C LYS A 95 -18.10 -26.22 13.47
N GLU A 96 -17.68 -25.48 14.48
CA GLU A 96 -17.19 -24.11 14.35
C GLU A 96 -15.81 -24.05 13.69
N LEU A 97 -15.57 -22.97 12.94
CA LEU A 97 -14.28 -22.67 12.33
C LEU A 97 -13.47 -21.79 13.27
N THR A 98 -12.18 -22.10 13.40
CA THR A 98 -11.22 -21.29 14.14
C THR A 98 -10.56 -20.32 13.18
N ILE A 99 -10.51 -19.03 13.56
CA ILE A 99 -9.87 -17.98 12.77
C ILE A 99 -8.43 -17.81 13.26
N HIS A 100 -7.48 -17.91 12.34
CA HIS A 100 -6.07 -17.62 12.57
C HIS A 100 -5.70 -16.35 11.79
N ALA A 101 -5.07 -15.40 12.47
CA ALA A 101 -4.54 -14.19 11.84
C ALA A 101 -3.02 -14.25 11.90
N LEU A 102 -2.37 -14.35 10.74
CA LEU A 102 -0.94 -14.45 10.59
C LEU A 102 -0.41 -13.12 10.12
N LYS A 103 0.40 -12.48 10.96
CA LYS A 103 1.05 -11.22 10.62
C LYS A 103 2.18 -11.48 9.62
N ASN A 104 2.17 -10.74 8.52
CA ASN A 104 3.26 -10.76 7.56
C ASN A 104 4.36 -9.81 8.03
N ASN A 105 5.49 -10.37 8.49
CA ASN A 105 6.65 -9.60 8.96
C ASN A 105 7.67 -9.33 7.83
N PHE A 106 7.22 -9.28 6.57
CA PHE A 106 8.12 -8.94 5.46
C PHE A 106 8.74 -7.55 5.71
N GLU A 107 10.07 -7.49 5.75
CA GLU A 107 10.81 -6.29 6.14
C GLU A 107 10.41 -5.07 5.29
N ALA A 108 10.26 -3.95 6.01
CA ALA A 108 9.64 -2.67 5.66
C ALA A 108 10.25 -1.87 4.48
N ASP A 109 11.07 -2.50 3.64
CA ASP A 109 11.75 -1.83 2.54
C ASP A 109 10.92 -1.82 1.26
N ALA A 110 9.77 -2.51 1.18
CA ALA A 110 8.96 -2.52 -0.02
C ALA A 110 7.94 -1.36 -0.01
N TYR A 111 8.17 -0.37 -0.85
CA TYR A 111 7.20 0.68 -1.13
C TYR A 111 5.93 0.09 -1.75
N PHE A 112 4.78 0.69 -1.46
CA PHE A 112 3.50 0.33 -2.07
C PHE A 112 2.71 1.57 -2.49
N VAL A 113 1.68 1.38 -3.31
CA VAL A 113 0.61 2.35 -3.49
C VAL A 113 -0.73 1.68 -3.28
N LYS A 114 -1.59 2.32 -2.49
CA LYS A 114 -2.95 1.86 -2.23
C LYS A 114 -3.91 2.69 -3.08
N VAL A 115 -4.69 2.04 -3.93
CA VAL A 115 -5.62 2.73 -4.84
C VAL A 115 -7.03 2.23 -4.61
N ILE A 116 -7.95 3.14 -4.33
CA ILE A 116 -9.38 2.86 -4.26
C ILE A 116 -10.11 3.67 -5.34
N VAL A 117 -10.92 2.98 -6.13
CA VAL A 117 -11.73 3.58 -7.18
C VAL A 117 -13.19 3.56 -6.74
N LEU A 118 -13.77 4.73 -6.58
CA LEU A 118 -15.16 4.86 -6.13
C LEU A 118 -16.13 4.74 -7.31
N SER A 119 -17.42 4.58 -7.02
CA SER A 119 -18.51 4.58 -8.01
C SER A 119 -18.63 5.86 -8.83
N GLY A 120 -18.14 6.99 -8.30
CA GLY A 120 -18.15 8.28 -8.99
C GLY A 120 -19.56 8.85 -9.20
N LEU A 121 -20.42 8.79 -8.19
CA LEU A 121 -21.76 9.40 -8.23
C LEU A 121 -21.71 10.93 -8.25
N CYS A 122 -20.76 11.51 -7.52
CA CYS A 122 -20.54 12.95 -7.38
C CYS A 122 -19.10 13.19 -6.87
N SER A 123 -18.57 14.41 -7.03
CA SER A 123 -17.18 14.76 -6.66
C SER A 123 -17.06 15.62 -5.40
N ASN A 124 -17.81 16.71 -5.29
CA ASN A 124 -17.82 17.61 -4.12
C ASN A 124 -19.26 18.00 -3.74
N ASP A 125 -20.07 18.41 -4.72
CA ASP A 125 -21.47 18.78 -4.50
C ASP A 125 -22.40 17.59 -4.74
N CYS A 126 -22.56 16.76 -3.72
CA CYS A 126 -23.52 15.67 -3.75
C CYS A 126 -24.92 16.13 -3.31
N PRO A 127 -25.98 15.50 -3.85
CA PRO A 127 -27.33 15.65 -3.30
C PRO A 127 -27.34 15.46 -1.78
N ASP A 128 -28.17 16.21 -1.07
CA ASP A 128 -28.30 16.15 0.40
C ASP A 128 -27.03 16.51 1.20
N LYS A 129 -26.05 17.17 0.57
CA LYS A 129 -24.76 17.58 1.19
C LYS A 129 -23.99 16.42 1.84
N VAL A 130 -24.22 15.18 1.36
CA VAL A 130 -23.47 14.02 1.83
C VAL A 130 -22.02 14.11 1.36
N LYS A 131 -21.11 13.47 2.11
CA LYS A 131 -19.71 13.41 1.69
C LYS A 131 -19.62 12.66 0.35
N PRO A 132 -18.82 13.14 -0.61
CA PRO A 132 -18.73 12.58 -1.96
C PRO A 132 -17.98 11.26 -2.07
N PHE A 133 -17.59 10.69 -0.94
CA PHE A 133 -16.95 9.40 -0.90
C PHE A 133 -18.05 8.33 -1.07
N GLY A 134 -18.36 8.02 -2.33
CA GLY A 134 -19.22 6.90 -2.68
C GLY A 134 -18.61 5.55 -2.27
N VAL A 135 -19.28 4.46 -2.63
CA VAL A 135 -18.78 3.09 -2.38
C VAL A 135 -17.70 2.69 -3.39
N ASN A 136 -16.86 1.72 -3.00
CA ASN A 136 -15.91 1.06 -3.91
C ASN A 136 -16.67 0.33 -5.03
N GLN A 137 -16.33 0.64 -6.29
CA GLN A 137 -16.96 -0.02 -7.44
C GLN A 137 -16.24 -1.33 -7.77
N PRO A 138 -16.95 -2.41 -8.12
CA PRO A 138 -16.32 -3.63 -8.64
C PRO A 138 -15.86 -3.48 -10.09
N GLY A 139 -14.68 -4.03 -10.39
CA GLY A 139 -14.15 -4.10 -11.77
C GLY A 139 -13.19 -3.00 -12.24
N PRO A 140 -12.96 -1.85 -11.57
CA PRO A 140 -11.86 -0.95 -11.92
C PRO A 140 -10.54 -1.68 -12.03
N TYR A 141 -9.74 -1.28 -13.01
CA TYR A 141 -8.44 -1.84 -13.29
C TYR A 141 -7.38 -0.77 -13.09
N VAL A 142 -6.45 -1.03 -12.19
CA VAL A 142 -5.36 -0.13 -11.83
C VAL A 142 -4.07 -0.72 -12.37
N MET A 143 -3.27 0.10 -13.03
CA MET A 143 -1.97 -0.29 -13.56
C MET A 143 -0.98 0.83 -13.29
N TYR A 144 0.24 0.50 -12.93
CA TYR A 144 1.33 1.47 -12.93
C TYR A 144 2.44 1.06 -13.90
N THR A 145 3.19 2.06 -14.35
CA THR A 145 4.48 1.89 -15.01
C THR A 145 5.49 2.79 -14.32
N SER A 146 6.66 2.25 -14.03
CA SER A 146 7.77 2.94 -13.38
C SER A 146 9.09 2.41 -13.91
N VAL A 147 10.17 3.16 -13.74
CA VAL A 147 11.53 2.67 -13.98
C VAL A 147 12.21 2.30 -12.66
N ASP A 148 12.98 1.21 -12.65
CA ASP A 148 13.78 0.84 -11.48
C ASP A 148 15.16 1.49 -11.43
N SER A 149 15.90 1.29 -10.33
CA SER A 149 17.24 1.86 -10.17
C SER A 149 18.27 1.42 -11.23
N ASN A 150 17.99 0.33 -11.95
CA ASN A 150 18.84 -0.18 -13.01
C ASN A 150 18.39 0.29 -14.41
N GLY A 151 17.34 1.11 -14.48
CA GLY A 151 16.79 1.63 -15.74
C GLY A 151 15.80 0.69 -16.44
N TYR A 152 15.42 -0.43 -15.81
CA TYR A 152 14.45 -1.35 -16.40
C TYR A 152 13.01 -0.89 -16.10
N LEU A 153 12.16 -1.00 -17.12
CA LEU A 153 10.72 -0.78 -17.00
C LEU A 153 10.09 -1.83 -16.09
N LYS A 154 9.35 -1.36 -15.10
CA LYS A 154 8.50 -2.15 -14.20
C LYS A 154 7.06 -1.75 -14.37
N ASN A 155 6.20 -2.74 -14.50
CA ASN A 155 4.77 -2.57 -14.53
C ASN A 155 4.11 -3.58 -13.59
N ALA A 156 3.01 -3.15 -12.99
CA ALA A 156 2.10 -4.06 -12.31
C ALA A 156 0.67 -3.58 -12.52
N SER A 157 -0.26 -4.49 -12.34
CA SER A 157 -1.68 -4.20 -12.51
C SER A 157 -2.52 -5.09 -11.60
N ALA A 158 -3.66 -4.56 -11.17
CA ALA A 158 -4.62 -5.26 -10.33
C ALA A 158 -6.05 -4.79 -10.63
N GLY A 159 -7.00 -5.69 -10.49
CA GLY A 159 -8.42 -5.38 -10.53
C GLY A 159 -8.95 -5.12 -9.11
N GLN A 160 -9.79 -4.11 -8.95
CA GLN A 160 -10.51 -3.87 -7.70
C GLN A 160 -11.71 -4.80 -7.61
N LEU A 161 -11.84 -5.49 -6.47
CA LEU A 161 -12.88 -6.48 -6.22
C LEU A 161 -12.99 -7.56 -7.31
N SER A 162 -11.86 -8.10 -7.77
CA SER A 162 -11.80 -9.16 -8.78
C SER A 162 -12.15 -10.52 -8.17
N GLN A 163 -13.42 -10.79 -7.88
CA GLN A 163 -13.86 -12.03 -7.22
C GLN A 163 -13.75 -13.24 -8.14
N SER A 164 -12.95 -14.25 -7.74
CA SER A 164 -12.74 -15.51 -8.47
C SER A 164 -13.19 -16.77 -7.72
N ALA A 165 -13.55 -16.66 -6.44
CA ALA A 165 -13.92 -17.80 -5.60
C ALA A 165 -15.12 -17.48 -4.68
N HIS A 166 -15.79 -18.54 -4.24
CA HIS A 166 -16.77 -18.45 -3.16
C HIS A 166 -16.05 -18.14 -1.83
N LEU A 167 -16.61 -17.25 -1.01
CA LEU A 167 -16.02 -16.79 0.27
C LEU A 167 -14.69 -16.02 0.16
N SER A 168 -14.37 -15.42 -0.98
CA SER A 168 -13.20 -14.54 -1.09
C SER A 168 -13.40 -13.26 -0.27
N LEU A 169 -12.52 -13.02 0.70
CA LEU A 169 -12.48 -11.75 1.43
C LEU A 169 -11.60 -10.77 0.64
N GLN A 170 -12.23 -9.77 0.03
CA GLN A 170 -11.52 -8.79 -0.79
C GLN A 170 -11.42 -7.45 -0.09
N LEU A 171 -10.28 -6.80 -0.27
CA LEU A 171 -10.08 -5.45 0.19
C LEU A 171 -10.88 -4.48 -0.70
N PRO A 172 -11.40 -3.37 -0.13
CA PRO A 172 -12.14 -2.37 -0.91
C PRO A 172 -11.23 -1.55 -1.84
N TYR A 173 -9.92 -1.79 -1.81
CA TYR A 173 -8.87 -1.14 -2.56
C TYR A 173 -7.89 -2.16 -3.13
N THR A 174 -7.11 -1.74 -4.11
CA THR A 174 -5.97 -2.51 -4.64
C THR A 174 -4.67 -2.01 -4.04
N VAL A 175 -3.80 -2.92 -3.61
CA VAL A 175 -2.43 -2.60 -3.19
C VAL A 175 -1.46 -3.07 -4.28
N LEU A 176 -0.59 -2.16 -4.72
CA LEU A 176 0.42 -2.44 -5.72
C LEU A 176 1.79 -2.22 -5.09
N GLY A 177 2.58 -3.29 -4.99
CA GLY A 177 3.96 -3.23 -4.48
C GLY A 177 4.91 -2.65 -5.55
N LEU A 178 5.75 -1.71 -5.15
CA LEU A 178 6.70 -0.97 -5.99
C LEU A 178 8.14 -1.49 -5.84
N GLY A 179 8.41 -2.24 -4.77
CA GLY A 179 9.74 -2.76 -4.43
C GLY A 179 10.56 -1.76 -3.61
N ARG A 180 11.89 -1.96 -3.56
CA ARG A 180 12.76 -1.27 -2.58
C ARG A 180 13.19 0.15 -2.90
N SER A 181 13.09 0.54 -4.16
CA SER A 181 13.60 1.82 -4.62
C SER A 181 12.57 2.46 -5.54
N ALA A 182 11.62 3.18 -4.95
CA ALA A 182 10.66 4.00 -5.66
C ALA A 182 10.70 5.41 -5.06
N ASN A 183 11.02 6.42 -5.88
CA ASN A 183 10.96 7.83 -5.47
C ASN A 183 9.57 8.41 -5.75
N PHE A 184 9.04 8.12 -6.94
CA PHE A 184 7.69 8.41 -7.40
C PHE A 184 7.31 7.35 -8.44
N LEU A 185 6.01 7.13 -8.64
CA LEU A 185 5.54 6.37 -9.80
C LEU A 185 5.41 7.33 -10.98
N ASP A 186 6.01 6.94 -12.11
CA ASP A 186 5.98 7.75 -13.34
C ASP A 186 4.54 7.91 -13.83
N HIS A 187 3.84 6.78 -14.00
CA HIS A 187 2.47 6.76 -14.49
C HIS A 187 1.61 5.74 -13.73
N LEU A 188 0.44 6.19 -13.31
CA LEU A 188 -0.64 5.38 -12.76
C LEU A 188 -1.88 5.54 -13.63
N PHE A 189 -2.35 4.43 -14.18
CA PHE A 189 -3.53 4.34 -15.00
C PHE A 189 -4.67 3.72 -14.21
N VAL A 190 -5.84 4.35 -14.23
CA VAL A 190 -7.08 3.74 -13.74
C VAL A 190 -8.08 3.67 -14.87
N GLY A 191 -8.59 2.48 -15.12
CA GLY A 191 -9.66 2.22 -16.08
C GLY A 191 -10.91 1.67 -15.39
N ILE A 192 -12.08 1.98 -15.94
CA ILE A 192 -13.37 1.44 -15.46
C ILE A 192 -14.03 0.63 -16.58
N PRO A 193 -14.61 -0.56 -16.28
CA PRO A 193 -15.29 -1.40 -17.27
C PRO A 193 -16.33 -0.60 -18.03
N ARG A 194 -16.47 -0.83 -19.34
CA ARG A 194 -17.33 -0.03 -20.21
C ARG A 194 -18.73 -0.63 -20.31
N PRO A 195 -19.78 0.20 -20.49
CA PRO A 195 -21.09 -0.31 -20.86
C PRO A 195 -21.03 -1.02 -22.22
N PRO A 196 -21.89 -2.04 -22.45
CA PRO A 196 -22.03 -2.66 -23.76
C PRO A 196 -22.31 -1.63 -24.86
N GLY A 197 -21.65 -1.75 -26.00
CA GLY A 197 -21.82 -0.85 -27.15
C GLY A 197 -20.90 0.38 -27.18
N VAL A 198 -20.23 0.73 -26.08
CA VAL A 198 -19.29 1.87 -26.03
C VAL A 198 -17.86 1.41 -26.40
N LYS A 199 -17.33 1.94 -27.50
CA LYS A 199 -15.98 1.60 -27.98
C LYS A 199 -14.85 2.40 -27.32
N GLU A 200 -15.14 3.58 -26.79
CA GLU A 200 -14.12 4.43 -26.17
C GLU A 200 -13.65 3.89 -24.82
N MET A 201 -12.34 3.85 -24.61
CA MET A 201 -11.74 3.41 -23.35
C MET A 201 -11.90 4.48 -22.27
N ARG A 202 -12.56 4.12 -21.17
CA ARG A 202 -12.67 4.98 -19.99
C ARG A 202 -11.47 4.77 -19.09
N LYS A 203 -10.42 5.53 -19.34
CA LYS A 203 -9.17 5.51 -18.57
C LYS A 203 -8.68 6.92 -18.29
N GLN A 204 -8.05 7.08 -17.14
CA GLN A 204 -7.34 8.31 -16.79
C GLN A 204 -5.95 7.96 -16.27
N GLU A 205 -5.02 8.88 -16.50
CA GLU A 205 -3.63 8.78 -16.11
C GLU A 205 -3.29 9.86 -15.09
N TRP A 206 -2.56 9.48 -14.05
CA TRP A 206 -1.91 10.39 -13.12
C TRP A 206 -0.41 10.10 -13.08
N THR A 207 0.39 11.14 -12.95
CA THR A 207 1.84 11.04 -12.92
C THR A 207 2.40 11.48 -11.58
N ALA A 208 3.65 11.11 -11.31
CA ALA A 208 4.39 11.50 -10.11
C ALA A 208 3.65 11.17 -8.79
N ILE A 209 3.10 9.96 -8.70
CA ILE A 209 2.42 9.50 -7.47
C ILE A 209 3.47 9.16 -6.40
N ILE A 210 3.26 9.67 -5.19
CA ILE A 210 4.16 9.44 -4.06
C ILE A 210 3.96 8.02 -3.52
N PRO A 211 5.02 7.22 -3.29
CA PRO A 211 4.92 5.92 -2.65
C PRO A 211 4.38 6.00 -1.21
N ASN A 212 3.94 4.86 -0.67
CA ASN A 212 3.36 4.73 0.67
C ASN A 212 2.19 5.69 0.92
N SER A 213 1.41 5.94 -0.13
CA SER A 213 0.25 6.80 -0.12
C SER A 213 -1.02 6.02 -0.47
N GLN A 214 -2.14 6.59 -0.06
CA GLN A 214 -3.47 6.14 -0.46
C GLN A 214 -4.06 7.12 -1.47
N LEU A 215 -4.37 6.61 -2.66
CA LEU A 215 -5.03 7.35 -3.73
C LEU A 215 -6.51 6.96 -3.80
N ILE A 216 -7.38 7.95 -3.66
CA ILE A 216 -8.83 7.81 -3.85
C ILE A 216 -9.20 8.41 -5.20
N VAL A 217 -9.56 7.56 -6.16
CA VAL A 217 -10.00 7.97 -7.49
C VAL A 217 -11.52 8.10 -7.51
N ILE A 218 -11.98 9.28 -7.92
CA ILE A 218 -13.40 9.63 -8.03
C ILE A 218 -13.72 9.83 -9.52
N PRO A 219 -14.31 8.81 -10.17
CA PRO A 219 -14.58 8.85 -11.61
C PRO A 219 -15.88 9.61 -11.92
N TYR A 220 -15.88 10.91 -11.65
CA TYR A 220 -17.01 11.80 -11.88
C TYR A 220 -16.62 12.97 -12.79
N PRO A 221 -17.42 13.30 -13.83
CA PRO A 221 -18.51 12.47 -14.37
C PRO A 221 -17.97 11.18 -15.01
N ASN A 222 -18.72 10.08 -14.88
CA ASN A 222 -18.28 8.76 -15.33
C ASN A 222 -18.08 8.66 -16.86
N SER A 223 -18.71 9.57 -17.62
CA SER A 223 -18.60 9.66 -19.08
C SER A 223 -17.35 10.39 -19.58
N ASP A 224 -16.72 11.24 -18.76
CA ASP A 224 -15.54 12.00 -19.16
C ASP A 224 -14.35 11.70 -18.24
N PRO A 225 -13.48 10.74 -18.63
CA PRO A 225 -12.30 10.36 -17.86
C PRO A 225 -11.33 11.50 -17.56
N ARG A 226 -11.28 12.55 -18.39
CA ARG A 226 -10.34 13.67 -18.18
C ARG A 226 -10.72 14.52 -16.98
N SER A 227 -12.01 14.54 -16.64
CA SER A 227 -12.54 15.27 -15.50
C SER A 227 -12.44 14.48 -14.18
N TRP A 228 -11.98 13.23 -14.22
CA TRP A 228 -11.82 12.41 -13.02
C TRP A 228 -10.77 13.02 -12.08
N SER A 229 -11.12 13.07 -10.80
CA SER A 229 -10.24 13.58 -9.76
C SER A 229 -9.64 12.44 -8.94
N ALA A 230 -8.40 12.62 -8.49
CA ALA A 230 -7.78 11.74 -7.52
C ALA A 230 -7.33 12.54 -6.30
N LYS A 231 -7.65 12.04 -5.10
CA LYS A 231 -7.27 12.63 -3.82
C LYS A 231 -6.20 11.75 -3.19
N LEU A 232 -5.02 12.31 -2.95
CA LEU A 232 -3.88 11.63 -2.34
C LEU A 232 -3.89 11.87 -0.83
N TYR A 233 -3.81 10.80 -0.05
CA TYR A 233 -3.63 10.83 1.39
C TYR A 233 -2.30 10.19 1.73
N LEU A 234 -1.53 10.89 2.56
CA LEU A 234 -0.29 10.38 3.13
C LEU A 234 -0.62 9.85 4.52
N THR A 235 -0.32 8.58 4.78
CA THR A 235 -0.42 8.03 6.13
C THR A 235 0.70 8.64 6.96
N PRO A 236 0.40 9.46 7.99
CA PRO A 236 1.44 10.07 8.80
C PRO A 236 2.18 8.97 9.55
N SER A 237 3.48 8.80 9.27
CA SER A 237 4.33 7.89 10.04
C SER A 237 4.66 8.51 11.41
N ASN A 238 4.78 7.68 12.45
CA ASN A 238 5.29 8.11 13.77
C ASN A 238 6.64 8.86 13.67
N ILE A 239 7.42 8.56 12.62
CA ILE A 239 8.69 9.25 12.32
C ILE A 239 8.45 10.74 12.05
N VAL A 240 7.35 11.13 11.42
CA VAL A 240 7.03 12.54 11.11
C VAL A 240 6.87 13.36 12.39
N LEU A 241 6.26 12.78 13.43
CA LEU A 241 6.13 13.46 14.72
C LEU A 241 7.51 13.61 15.40
N LEU A 242 8.33 12.55 15.35
CA LEU A 242 9.67 12.55 15.93
C LEU A 242 10.59 13.57 15.23
N THR A 243 10.53 13.67 13.90
CA THR A 243 11.31 14.68 13.16
C THR A 243 10.85 16.09 13.45
N ALA A 244 9.54 16.33 13.62
CA ALA A 244 9.01 17.62 14.02
C ALA A 244 9.51 18.02 15.42
N VAL A 245 9.47 17.11 16.39
CA VAL A 245 10.01 17.34 17.74
C VAL A 245 11.51 17.62 17.69
N ALA A 246 12.27 16.85 16.92
CA ALA A 246 13.70 17.07 16.75
C ALA A 246 14.00 18.44 16.11
N LEU A 247 13.25 18.84 15.09
CA LEU A 247 13.38 20.14 14.44
C LEU A 247 13.11 21.29 15.43
N ILE A 248 12.04 21.20 16.21
CA ILE A 248 11.73 22.17 17.27
C ILE A 248 12.87 22.25 18.28
N GLY A 249 13.41 21.09 18.70
CA GLY A 249 14.55 21.03 19.62
C GLY A 249 15.78 21.76 19.07
N VAL A 250 16.12 21.55 17.80
CA VAL A 250 17.24 22.25 17.15
C VAL A 250 16.97 23.76 17.04
N CYS A 251 15.75 24.16 16.66
CA CYS A 251 15.39 25.59 16.60
C CYS A 251 15.53 26.27 17.97
N VAL A 252 15.03 25.65 19.04
CA VAL A 252 15.16 26.18 20.41
C VAL A 252 16.62 26.27 20.83
N PHE A 253 17.43 25.25 20.52
CA PHE A 253 18.86 25.25 20.84
C PHE A 253 19.60 26.41 20.15
N ILE A 254 19.32 26.65 18.87
CA ILE A 254 19.89 27.78 18.12
C ILE A 254 19.45 29.11 18.73
N LEU A 255 18.16 29.26 19.08
CA LEU A 255 17.64 30.48 19.72
C LEU A 255 18.33 30.76 21.07
N ILE A 256 18.65 29.73 21.86
CA ILE A 256 19.39 29.90 23.12
C ILE A 256 20.80 30.42 22.85
N ILE A 257 21.51 29.85 21.86
CA ILE A 257 22.85 30.31 21.49
C ILE A 257 22.81 31.78 21.05
N ILE A 258 21.86 32.13 20.16
CA ILE A 258 21.67 33.51 19.70
C ILE A 258 21.37 34.43 20.89
N GLY A 259 20.50 34.01 21.81
CA GLY A 259 20.17 34.79 23.01
C GLY A 259 21.37 35.03 23.92
N VAL A 260 22.22 34.01 24.12
CA VAL A 260 23.46 34.14 24.92
C VAL A 260 24.45 35.08 24.23
N LEU A 261 24.67 34.91 22.93
CA LEU A 261 25.57 35.79 22.17
C LEU A 261 25.07 37.24 22.18
N HIS A 262 23.77 37.45 21.95
CA HIS A 262 23.18 38.79 21.97
C HIS A 262 23.27 39.44 23.35
N TRP A 263 23.18 38.66 24.43
CA TRP A 263 23.39 39.19 25.78
C TRP A 263 24.86 39.55 26.03
N GLN A 264 25.81 38.77 25.52
CA GLN A 264 27.23 39.10 25.61
C GLN A 264 27.57 40.37 24.82
N GLU A 265 27.04 40.52 23.60
CA GLU A 265 27.17 41.72 22.78
C GLU A 265 26.59 42.93 23.52
N LYS A 266 25.35 42.84 24.00
CA LYS A 266 24.72 43.94 24.75
C LYS A 266 25.53 44.35 25.99
N LYS A 267 26.15 43.39 26.68
CA LYS A 267 27.01 43.66 27.85
C LYS A 267 28.37 44.27 27.45
N ALA A 268 28.85 44.06 26.23
CA ALA A 268 30.04 44.72 25.70
C ALA A 268 29.72 46.17 25.32
N ASP A 269 28.63 46.40 24.57
CA ASP A 269 28.15 47.73 24.20
C ASP A 269 27.86 48.62 25.42
N ASP A 270 27.22 48.05 26.46
CA ASP A 270 26.95 48.80 27.71
C ASP A 270 28.24 49.16 28.46
N ARG A 271 29.33 48.40 28.28
CA ARG A 271 30.65 48.74 28.86
C ARG A 271 31.33 49.85 28.07
N GLU A 272 31.25 49.82 26.74
CA GLU A 272 31.79 50.88 25.87
C GLU A 272 31.09 52.23 26.10
N LYS A 273 29.75 52.24 26.13
CA LYS A 273 28.97 53.46 26.42
C LYS A 273 29.32 54.11 27.76
N ARG A 274 29.62 53.30 28.78
CA ARG A 274 30.08 53.82 30.08
C ARG A 274 31.46 54.46 29.97
N GLN A 275 32.38 53.88 29.21
CA GLN A 275 33.72 54.44 29.00
C GLN A 275 33.66 55.76 28.22
N GLU A 276 32.79 55.85 27.22
CA GLU A 276 32.55 57.11 26.50
C GLU A 276 31.96 58.19 27.42
N ALA A 277 30.96 57.86 28.24
CA ALA A 277 30.38 58.80 29.21
C ALA A 277 31.42 59.32 30.23
N TYR A 278 32.34 58.46 30.70
CA TYR A 278 33.46 58.88 31.55
C TYR A 278 34.47 59.79 30.82
N ARG A 279 34.70 59.56 29.52
CA ARG A 279 35.55 60.43 28.69
C ARG A 279 34.94 61.83 28.51
N PHE A 280 33.65 61.92 28.22
CA PHE A 280 32.96 63.22 28.10
C PHE A 280 32.96 64.04 29.39
N HIS A 281 32.91 63.38 30.55
CA HIS A 281 32.98 64.06 31.84
C HIS A 281 34.35 64.67 32.17
N PHE A 282 35.41 64.18 31.52
CA PHE A 282 36.78 64.67 31.69
C PHE A 282 37.14 65.81 30.72
N ASP A 283 36.44 65.92 29.58
CA ASP A 283 36.70 66.92 28.53
C ASP A 283 35.94 68.25 28.79
N ALA A 284 35.13 68.31 29.85
CA ALA A 284 34.32 69.48 30.24
C ALA A 284 34.82 70.20 31.52
N MET A 285 36.00 69.83 32.04
CA MET A 285 36.77 70.56 33.06
C MET A 285 38.02 71.17 32.42
#